data_AF-A0AAW1ULM6-F1
#
_entry.id   AF-A0AAW1ULM6-F1
#
_cell.length_a   1.000
_cell.length_b   1.000
_cell.length_c   1.000
_cell.angle_alpha   90.00
_cell.angle_beta   90.00
_cell.angle_gamma   90.00
#
_symmetry.space_group_name_H-M   'P 1'
#
loop_
_entity.id
_entity.type
_entity.pdbx_description
1 polymer ?
#
loop_
_entity_poly.entity_id
_entity_poly.type
_entity_poly.pdbx_seq_one_letter_code
_entity_poly.pdbx_strand_id
1 'polypeptide(L)'
;MEKLQFTFQVLASADGKSNILCVTRITTTDGRIFKIPKEHMNASHHKELTKTPAYTKVKNACSQRGHLRRVWINLTNDLRNTYCDEDDNIQFNEGYLEEIDEKDGDATANASEQSLVKLLEKILEKSQKETEQNSGKLANEFAIDKFDGRNMNAEQWWGNFEKECERFNITRSEEKLRF
;
A
#
# COMPACT_ATOMS: atom_id res chain seq x y z
N MET A 1 -19.28 15.30 -26.59
CA MET A 1 -18.94 13.98 -26.00
C MET A 1 -20.18 13.14 -25.65
N GLU A 2 -20.27 11.85 -26.03
CA GLU A 2 -21.50 11.04 -25.83
C GLU A 2 -21.56 10.26 -24.50
N LYS A 3 -20.40 9.83 -23.98
CA LYS A 3 -20.30 9.00 -22.77
C LYS A 3 -18.98 9.25 -22.05
N LEU A 4 -18.97 9.00 -20.76
CA LEU A 4 -17.79 9.05 -19.89
C LEU A 4 -17.62 7.73 -19.16
N GLN A 5 -16.38 7.34 -18.86
CA GLN A 5 -16.09 6.23 -17.97
C GLN A 5 -15.83 6.77 -16.56
N PHE A 6 -16.62 6.32 -15.59
CA PHE A 6 -16.44 6.67 -14.19
C PHE A 6 -15.72 5.55 -13.46
N THR A 7 -14.67 5.90 -12.71
CA THR A 7 -13.98 4.99 -11.81
C THR A 7 -14.57 5.11 -10.41
N PHE A 8 -15.19 4.04 -9.95
CA PHE A 8 -15.74 3.92 -8.60
C PHE A 8 -14.80 3.08 -7.73
N GLN A 9 -14.56 3.52 -6.50
CA GLN A 9 -13.72 2.81 -5.54
C GLN A 9 -14.30 2.90 -4.13
N VAL A 10 -14.27 1.81 -3.38
CA VAL A 10 -14.66 1.82 -1.95
C VAL A 10 -13.46 2.24 -1.11
N LEU A 11 -13.52 3.42 -0.51
CA LEU A 11 -12.48 3.97 0.35
C LEU A 11 -12.91 3.99 1.81
N ALA A 12 -11.93 4.08 2.72
CA ALA A 12 -12.20 4.38 4.12
C ALA A 12 -12.73 5.83 4.22
N SER A 13 -13.74 6.04 5.07
CA SER A 13 -14.16 7.40 5.41
C SER A 13 -13.07 8.11 6.24
N ALA A 14 -13.21 9.42 6.44
CA ALA A 14 -12.30 10.21 7.27
C ALA A 14 -12.15 9.66 8.71
N ASP A 15 -13.16 8.95 9.24
CA ASP A 15 -13.10 8.31 10.56
C ASP A 15 -12.33 6.96 10.58
N GLY A 16 -11.99 6.41 9.41
CA GLY A 16 -11.35 5.10 9.23
C GLY A 16 -12.24 3.88 9.52
N LYS A 17 -13.41 4.09 10.14
CA LYS A 17 -14.32 3.05 10.63
C LYS A 17 -15.30 2.60 9.56
N SER A 18 -15.82 3.54 8.79
CA SER A 18 -16.80 3.26 7.74
C SER A 18 -16.17 3.21 6.35
N ASN A 19 -16.85 2.51 5.45
CA ASN A 19 -16.49 2.45 4.03
C ASN A 19 -17.46 3.32 3.23
N ILE A 20 -16.92 4.12 2.33
CA ILE A 20 -17.70 4.99 1.44
C ILE A 20 -17.38 4.64 -0.02
N LEU A 21 -18.40 4.66 -0.86
CA LEU A 21 -18.22 4.52 -2.30
C LEU A 21 -17.85 5.89 -2.87
N CYS A 22 -16.74 5.95 -3.59
CA CYS A 22 -16.19 7.16 -4.15
C CYS A 22 -16.12 7.11 -5.67
N VAL A 23 -16.30 8.24 -6.34
CA VAL A 23 -15.91 8.46 -7.73
C VAL A 23 -14.53 9.11 -7.69
N THR A 24 -13.51 8.39 -8.16
CA THR A 24 -12.13 8.86 -8.05
C THR A 24 -11.62 9.49 -9.33
N ARG A 25 -12.14 9.03 -10.49
CA ARG A 25 -11.70 9.49 -11.81
C ARG A 25 -12.80 9.44 -12.86
N ILE A 26 -12.60 10.23 -13.90
CA ILE A 26 -13.36 10.24 -15.14
C ILE A 26 -12.40 10.00 -16.29
N THR A 27 -12.75 9.10 -17.21
CA THR A 27 -11.98 8.84 -18.42
C THR A 27 -12.84 9.12 -19.65
N THR A 28 -12.30 9.91 -20.57
CA THR A 28 -12.96 10.26 -21.83
C THR A 28 -12.78 9.17 -22.87
N THR A 29 -13.57 9.21 -23.95
CA THR A 29 -13.52 8.19 -25.01
C THR A 29 -12.20 8.16 -25.79
N ASP A 30 -11.43 9.24 -25.76
CA ASP A 30 -10.08 9.33 -26.32
C ASP A 30 -8.97 8.95 -25.32
N GLY A 31 -9.35 8.53 -24.10
CA GLY A 31 -8.42 7.95 -23.13
C GLY A 31 -7.81 8.93 -22.13
N ARG A 32 -8.17 10.23 -22.17
CA ARG A 32 -7.71 11.21 -21.16
C ARG A 32 -8.35 10.93 -19.82
N ILE A 33 -7.59 11.10 -18.75
CA ILE A 33 -7.99 10.75 -17.38
C ILE A 33 -8.00 11.99 -16.52
N PHE A 34 -9.13 12.23 -15.86
CA PHE A 34 -9.35 13.38 -15.02
C PHE A 34 -9.59 12.94 -13.58
N LYS A 35 -8.90 13.60 -12.65
CA LYS A 35 -8.96 13.26 -11.22
C LYS A 35 -10.05 14.07 -10.52
N ILE A 36 -10.85 13.39 -9.70
CA ILE A 36 -11.84 14.06 -8.84
C ILE A 36 -11.13 14.56 -7.57
N PRO A 37 -11.33 15.82 -7.15
CA PRO A 37 -10.79 16.34 -5.89
C PRO A 37 -11.27 15.53 -4.67
N LYS A 38 -10.43 15.38 -3.65
CA LYS A 38 -10.70 14.47 -2.50
C LYS A 38 -12.00 14.82 -1.77
N GLU A 39 -12.26 16.10 -1.62
CA GLU A 39 -13.46 16.71 -1.04
C GLU A 39 -14.74 16.40 -1.82
N HIS A 40 -14.60 16.04 -3.10
CA HIS A 40 -15.71 15.78 -4.01
C HIS A 40 -15.88 14.30 -4.36
N MET A 41 -14.94 13.43 -3.97
CA MET A 41 -14.96 12.01 -4.34
C MET A 41 -16.17 11.23 -3.82
N ASN A 42 -16.81 11.62 -2.72
CA ASN A 42 -17.93 10.83 -2.18
C ASN A 42 -19.07 10.73 -3.20
N ALA A 43 -19.53 9.51 -3.51
CA ALA A 43 -20.61 9.28 -4.46
C ALA A 43 -21.87 10.10 -4.15
N SER A 44 -22.14 10.41 -2.87
CA SER A 44 -23.27 11.26 -2.47
C SER A 44 -23.20 12.70 -3.04
N HIS A 45 -22.02 13.20 -3.39
CA HIS A 45 -21.83 14.51 -4.01
C HIS A 45 -22.20 14.49 -5.50
N HIS A 46 -22.19 13.31 -6.13
CA HIS A 46 -22.47 13.12 -7.56
C HIS A 46 -23.95 12.81 -7.80
N LYS A 47 -24.84 13.73 -7.43
CA LYS A 47 -26.30 13.52 -7.36
C LYS A 47 -26.88 12.92 -8.65
N GLU A 48 -26.57 13.47 -9.81
CA GLU A 48 -27.09 12.97 -11.10
C GLU A 48 -26.55 11.58 -11.44
N LEU A 49 -25.29 11.31 -11.10
CA LEU A 49 -24.69 9.99 -11.28
C LEU A 49 -25.36 8.93 -10.41
N THR A 50 -25.70 9.26 -9.15
CA THR A 50 -26.34 8.33 -8.22
C THR A 50 -27.75 7.88 -8.63
N LYS A 51 -28.42 8.65 -9.51
CA LYS A 51 -29.72 8.29 -10.06
C LYS A 51 -29.62 7.26 -11.19
N THR A 52 -28.43 7.03 -11.73
CA THR A 52 -28.26 6.16 -12.90
C THR A 52 -28.42 4.67 -12.54
N PRO A 53 -28.97 3.84 -13.44
CA PRO A 53 -28.99 2.38 -13.25
C PRO A 53 -27.59 1.78 -13.12
N ALA A 54 -26.60 2.39 -13.78
CA ALA A 54 -25.19 2.00 -13.70
C ALA A 54 -24.66 2.14 -12.27
N TYR A 55 -24.94 3.24 -11.60
CA TYR A 55 -24.55 3.45 -10.20
C TYR A 55 -25.13 2.37 -9.27
N THR A 56 -26.43 2.05 -9.40
CA THR A 56 -27.05 1.00 -8.59
C THR A 56 -26.35 -0.36 -8.76
N LYS A 57 -26.00 -0.73 -10.00
CA LYS A 57 -25.23 -1.95 -10.28
C LYS A 57 -23.84 -1.91 -9.64
N VAL A 58 -23.14 -0.77 -9.72
CA VAL A 58 -21.83 -0.59 -9.09
C VAL A 58 -21.93 -0.70 -7.57
N LYS A 59 -22.88 0.00 -6.95
CA LYS A 59 -23.09 -0.02 -5.50
C LYS A 59 -23.32 -1.44 -4.98
N ASN A 60 -24.06 -2.26 -5.72
CA ASN A 60 -24.30 -3.66 -5.35
C ASN A 60 -23.06 -4.55 -5.55
N ALA A 61 -22.20 -4.24 -6.53
CA ALA A 61 -20.99 -5.03 -6.84
C ALA A 61 -19.76 -4.63 -5.98
N CYS A 62 -19.70 -3.38 -5.52
CA CYS A 62 -18.60 -2.81 -4.74
C CYS A 62 -18.93 -2.84 -3.24
N SER A 63 -18.79 -4.00 -2.60
CA SER A 63 -19.15 -4.20 -1.18
C SER A 63 -17.98 -4.10 -0.18
N GLN A 64 -16.73 -4.25 -0.63
CA GLN A 64 -15.55 -4.29 0.25
C GLN A 64 -14.58 -3.14 -0.05
N ARG A 65 -13.87 -2.70 1.00
CA ARG A 65 -12.83 -1.67 0.92
C ARG A 65 -11.77 -2.08 -0.12
N GLY A 66 -11.37 -1.13 -0.96
CA GLY A 66 -10.40 -1.35 -2.03
C GLY A 66 -11.03 -1.85 -3.34
N HIS A 67 -12.27 -2.35 -3.34
CA HIS A 67 -12.93 -2.75 -4.59
C HIS A 67 -13.08 -1.56 -5.54
N LEU A 68 -12.71 -1.79 -6.81
CA LEU A 68 -12.75 -0.81 -7.88
C LEU A 68 -13.55 -1.33 -9.08
N ARG A 69 -14.32 -0.45 -9.70
CA ARG A 69 -15.05 -0.70 -10.95
C ARG A 69 -15.00 0.52 -11.85
N ARG A 70 -14.73 0.29 -13.13
CA ARG A 70 -14.81 1.32 -14.18
C ARG A 70 -16.03 1.04 -15.03
N VAL A 71 -16.89 2.04 -15.23
CA VAL A 71 -18.15 1.86 -15.96
C VAL A 71 -18.36 3.02 -16.93
N TRP A 72 -18.59 2.69 -18.20
CA TRP A 72 -19.04 3.63 -19.22
C TRP A 72 -20.51 3.99 -19.00
N ILE A 73 -20.81 5.28 -18.92
CA ILE A 73 -22.15 5.82 -18.70
C ILE A 73 -22.42 6.86 -19.79
N ASN A 74 -23.54 6.68 -20.49
CA ASN A 74 -24.01 7.66 -21.48
C ASN A 74 -24.43 8.95 -20.77
N LEU A 75 -24.04 10.09 -21.33
CA LEU A 75 -24.35 11.39 -20.76
C LEU A 75 -25.79 11.79 -21.11
N THR A 76 -26.67 11.78 -20.12
CA THR A 76 -27.93 12.54 -20.19
C THR A 76 -27.61 14.04 -20.16
N ASN A 77 -28.59 14.90 -20.48
CA ASN A 77 -28.41 16.35 -20.41
C ASN A 77 -27.93 16.78 -19.00
N ASP A 78 -28.50 16.21 -17.94
CA ASP A 78 -28.13 16.52 -16.56
C ASP A 78 -26.68 16.11 -16.23
N LEU A 79 -26.26 14.91 -16.67
CA LEU A 79 -24.88 14.45 -16.49
C LEU A 79 -23.91 15.29 -17.31
N ARG A 80 -24.27 15.63 -18.55
CA ARG A 80 -23.46 16.48 -19.41
C ARG A 80 -23.22 17.83 -18.74
N ASN A 81 -24.26 18.51 -18.29
CA ASN A 81 -24.12 19.81 -17.60
C ASN A 81 -23.29 19.71 -16.31
N THR A 82 -23.30 18.55 -15.65
CA THR A 82 -22.54 18.32 -14.42
C THR A 82 -21.05 18.09 -14.66
N TYR A 83 -20.70 17.39 -15.76
CA TYR A 83 -19.34 16.86 -15.98
C TYR A 83 -18.62 17.42 -17.20
N CYS A 84 -19.32 18.16 -18.06
CA CYS A 84 -18.78 18.77 -19.26
C CYS A 84 -19.29 20.22 -19.37
N ASP A 85 -18.44 21.12 -19.86
CA ASP A 85 -18.89 22.44 -20.32
C ASP A 85 -19.36 22.40 -21.80
N GLU A 86 -19.66 23.57 -22.36
CA GLU A 86 -20.09 23.71 -23.76
C GLU A 86 -19.00 23.33 -24.77
N ASP A 87 -17.73 23.40 -24.35
CA ASP A 87 -16.55 23.09 -25.15
C ASP A 87 -16.04 21.65 -24.94
N ASP A 88 -16.85 20.80 -24.29
CA ASP A 88 -16.53 19.41 -23.92
C ASP A 88 -15.30 19.29 -22.96
N ASN A 89 -14.91 20.34 -22.23
CA ASN A 89 -13.93 20.24 -21.15
C ASN A 89 -14.53 19.54 -19.93
N ILE A 90 -13.71 18.75 -19.23
CA ILE A 90 -14.18 18.02 -18.06
C ILE A 90 -14.19 18.91 -16.82
N GLN A 91 -15.35 19.02 -16.20
CA GLN A 91 -15.59 19.82 -15.01
C GLN A 91 -16.29 19.02 -13.91
N PHE A 92 -16.28 19.55 -12.69
CA PHE A 92 -17.20 19.12 -11.64
C PHE A 92 -17.37 20.26 -10.63
N ASN A 93 -18.61 20.53 -10.24
CA ASN A 93 -18.97 21.75 -9.48
C ASN A 93 -18.54 23.01 -10.24
N GLU A 94 -17.78 23.91 -9.59
CA GLU A 94 -17.37 25.21 -10.14
C GLU A 94 -15.94 25.21 -10.70
N GLY A 95 -15.37 24.03 -11.00
CA GLY A 95 -13.98 23.92 -11.45
C GLY A 95 -13.72 22.84 -12.50
N TYR A 96 -12.68 23.08 -13.30
CA TYR A 96 -12.13 22.10 -14.23
C TYR A 96 -11.33 21.02 -13.50
N LEU A 97 -11.42 19.79 -13.99
CA LEU A 97 -10.67 18.67 -13.41
C LEU A 97 -9.23 18.63 -13.93
N GLU A 98 -8.32 18.24 -13.04
CA GLU A 98 -6.91 18.00 -13.37
C GLU A 98 -6.79 16.74 -14.25
N GLU A 99 -6.23 16.89 -15.45
CA GLU A 99 -5.82 15.76 -16.30
C GLU A 99 -4.55 15.12 -15.72
N ILE A 100 -4.54 13.80 -15.64
CA ILE A 100 -3.43 13.01 -15.08
C ILE A 100 -3.02 11.89 -16.03
N ASP A 101 -1.76 11.49 -15.97
CA ASP A 101 -1.27 10.31 -16.68
C ASP A 101 -1.77 9.01 -16.02
N GLU A 102 -1.88 7.93 -16.80
CA GLU A 102 -2.25 6.60 -16.29
C GLU A 102 -1.36 6.13 -15.13
N LYS A 103 -0.09 6.55 -15.10
CA LYS A 103 0.88 6.19 -14.05
C LYS A 103 0.59 6.88 -12.71
N ASP A 104 0.09 8.11 -12.74
CA ASP A 104 -0.38 8.83 -11.55
C ASP A 104 -1.79 8.36 -11.14
N GLY A 105 -2.49 7.80 -12.13
CA GLY A 105 -3.76 7.10 -12.04
C GLY A 105 -3.74 5.75 -11.31
N ASP A 106 -2.76 5.37 -10.50
CA ASP A 106 -2.93 4.25 -9.55
C ASP A 106 -2.26 4.51 -8.19
N ALA A 107 -1.83 5.76 -7.98
CA ALA A 107 -1.03 6.14 -6.81
C ALA A 107 -1.75 5.96 -5.45
N THR A 108 -3.09 5.82 -5.43
CA THR A 108 -3.83 5.51 -4.19
C THR A 108 -3.62 4.08 -3.70
N ALA A 109 -3.23 3.13 -4.58
CA ALA A 109 -2.72 1.81 -4.18
C ALA A 109 -1.22 1.87 -3.81
N ASN A 110 -0.45 2.69 -4.53
CA ASN A 110 1.00 2.79 -4.33
C ASN A 110 1.41 3.55 -3.06
N ALA A 111 0.58 4.46 -2.54
CA ALA A 111 0.86 5.18 -1.30
C ALA A 111 0.88 4.22 -0.08
N SER A 112 0.05 3.18 -0.07
CA SER A 112 0.11 2.13 0.94
C SER A 112 1.32 1.21 0.77
N GLU A 113 1.70 0.88 -0.47
CA GLU A 113 2.87 0.02 -0.72
C GLU A 113 4.19 0.70 -0.35
N GLN A 114 4.38 1.97 -0.71
CA GLN A 114 5.60 2.70 -0.30
C GLN A 114 5.69 2.87 1.21
N SER A 115 4.56 3.03 1.91
CA SER A 115 4.53 3.06 3.38
C SER A 115 4.83 1.69 4.00
N LEU A 116 4.39 0.60 3.38
CA LEU A 116 4.67 -0.76 3.82
C LEU A 116 6.14 -1.13 3.60
N VAL A 117 6.71 -0.75 2.46
CA VAL A 117 8.14 -0.95 2.17
C VAL A 117 9.01 -0.23 3.20
N LYS A 118 8.71 1.04 3.51
CA LYS A 118 9.43 1.78 4.57
C LYS A 118 9.28 1.18 5.97
N LEU A 119 8.11 0.61 6.29
CA LEU A 119 7.91 -0.10 7.55
C LEU A 119 8.71 -1.40 7.62
N LEU A 120 8.76 -2.15 6.51
CA LEU A 120 9.55 -3.38 6.41
C LEU A 120 11.06 -3.09 6.48
N GLU A 121 11.55 -2.08 5.77
CA GLU A 121 12.94 -1.61 5.85
C GLU A 121 13.32 -1.24 7.29
N LYS A 122 12.44 -0.52 8.00
CA LYS A 122 12.68 -0.11 9.39
C LYS A 122 12.65 -1.27 10.39
N ILE A 123 11.90 -2.33 10.11
CA ILE A 123 11.89 -3.57 10.90
C ILE A 123 13.17 -4.38 10.64
N LEU A 124 13.61 -4.48 9.38
CA LEU A 124 14.87 -5.14 8.99
C LEU A 124 16.10 -4.41 9.56
N GLU A 125 16.14 -3.09 9.52
CA GLU A 125 17.25 -2.32 10.11
C GLU A 125 17.31 -2.48 11.64
N LYS A 126 16.16 -2.60 12.31
CA LYS A 126 16.11 -2.85 13.76
C LYS A 126 16.61 -4.24 14.12
N SER A 127 16.20 -5.27 13.38
CA SER A 127 16.64 -6.64 13.65
C SER A 127 18.14 -6.83 13.40
N GLN A 128 18.72 -6.16 12.40
CA GLN A 128 20.17 -6.18 12.15
C GLN A 128 20.97 -5.43 13.23
N LYS A 129 20.48 -4.27 13.70
CA LYS A 129 21.16 -3.53 14.79
C LYS A 129 21.10 -4.25 16.14
N GLU A 130 20.01 -4.98 16.42
CA GLU A 130 19.89 -5.80 17.63
C GLU A 130 20.80 -7.05 17.59
N THR A 131 21.08 -7.61 16.41
CA THR A 131 22.02 -8.75 16.27
C THR A 131 23.48 -8.31 16.45
N GLU A 132 23.86 -7.12 15.96
CA GLU A 132 25.24 -6.62 16.14
C GLU A 132 25.55 -6.25 17.60
N GLN A 133 24.62 -5.61 18.32
CA GLN A 133 24.84 -5.22 19.72
C GLN A 133 24.80 -6.39 20.73
N ASN A 134 24.14 -7.52 20.40
CA ASN A 134 24.05 -8.67 21.30
C ASN A 134 25.21 -9.65 21.18
N SER A 135 25.93 -9.72 20.06
CA SER A 135 27.05 -10.67 19.88
C SER A 135 28.15 -10.53 20.97
N GLY A 136 28.54 -9.30 21.30
CA GLY A 136 29.54 -9.03 22.35
C GLY A 136 29.06 -9.30 23.79
N LYS A 137 27.73 -9.33 24.04
CA LYS A 137 27.18 -9.72 25.35
C LYS A 137 27.04 -11.23 25.46
N LEU A 138 26.62 -11.87 24.38
CA LEU A 138 26.41 -13.31 24.28
C LEU A 138 27.71 -14.10 24.45
N ALA A 139 28.85 -13.55 24.00
CA ALA A 139 30.16 -14.20 24.17
C ALA A 139 30.58 -14.34 25.65
N ASN A 140 30.09 -13.45 26.52
CA ASN A 140 30.32 -13.54 27.97
C ASN A 140 29.35 -14.52 28.66
N GLU A 141 28.30 -14.98 27.97
CA GLU A 141 27.33 -15.96 28.47
C GLU A 141 27.68 -17.40 28.08
N PHE A 142 28.65 -17.58 27.18
CA PHE A 142 29.20 -18.88 26.83
C PHE A 142 29.91 -19.46 28.06
N ALA A 143 29.47 -20.63 28.50
CA ALA A 143 30.05 -21.31 29.67
C ALA A 143 31.33 -22.09 29.31
N ILE A 144 32.15 -21.55 28.41
CA ILE A 144 33.40 -22.15 27.94
C ILE A 144 34.52 -21.11 27.90
N ASP A 145 35.72 -21.51 28.32
CA ASP A 145 36.90 -20.66 28.24
C ASP A 145 37.42 -20.56 26.80
N LYS A 146 38.12 -19.47 26.48
CA LYS A 146 38.83 -19.33 25.20
C LYS A 146 39.86 -20.45 25.04
N PHE A 147 39.96 -20.99 23.83
CA PHE A 147 40.95 -22.01 23.52
C PHE A 147 42.37 -21.44 23.63
N ASP A 148 43.21 -22.05 24.46
CA ASP A 148 44.62 -21.66 24.64
C ASP A 148 45.60 -22.82 24.37
N GLY A 149 45.08 -23.97 23.90
CA GLY A 149 45.83 -25.19 23.65
C GLY A 149 46.31 -25.91 24.92
N ARG A 150 45.97 -25.41 26.11
CA ARG A 150 46.36 -25.98 27.41
C ARG A 150 45.15 -26.41 28.24
N ASN A 151 44.01 -25.74 28.08
CA ASN A 151 42.78 -26.00 28.83
C ASN A 151 42.10 -27.33 28.45
N MET A 152 42.07 -27.69 27.16
CA MET A 152 41.60 -28.98 26.67
C MET A 152 42.09 -29.24 25.24
N ASN A 153 41.81 -30.43 24.69
CA ASN A 153 42.13 -30.72 23.29
C ASN A 153 41.15 -30.00 22.33
N ALA A 154 41.60 -29.77 21.09
CA ALA A 154 40.86 -28.98 20.12
C ALA A 154 39.50 -29.58 19.75
N GLU A 155 39.39 -30.91 19.66
CA GLU A 155 38.16 -31.59 19.27
C GLU A 155 37.08 -31.46 20.36
N GLN A 156 37.47 -31.59 21.63
CA GLN A 156 36.59 -31.38 22.77
C GLN A 156 36.15 -29.91 22.89
N TRP A 157 37.09 -28.99 22.69
CA TRP A 157 36.78 -27.56 22.72
C TRP A 157 35.78 -27.18 21.63
N TRP A 158 36.03 -27.65 20.40
CA TRP A 158 35.15 -27.42 19.26
C TRP A 158 33.75 -27.98 19.49
N GLY A 159 33.64 -29.22 19.99
CA GLY A 159 32.34 -29.82 20.31
C GLY A 159 31.57 -29.08 21.42
N ASN A 160 32.26 -28.49 22.40
CA ASN A 160 31.61 -27.67 23.42
C ASN A 160 31.19 -26.30 22.88
N PHE A 161 32.00 -25.69 22.02
CA PHE A 161 31.67 -24.46 21.31
C PHE A 161 30.44 -24.62 20.41
N GLU A 162 30.34 -25.73 19.66
CA GLU A 162 29.17 -26.01 18.82
C GLU A 162 27.88 -26.16 19.63
N LYS A 163 27.93 -26.82 20.80
CA LYS A 163 26.78 -26.94 21.71
C LYS A 163 26.34 -25.59 22.26
N GLU A 164 27.27 -24.70 22.59
CA GLU A 164 26.93 -23.34 23.03
C GLU A 164 26.35 -22.52 21.86
N CYS A 165 26.89 -22.63 20.65
CA CYS A 165 26.26 -22.03 19.46
C CYS A 165 24.82 -22.52 19.27
N GLU A 166 24.55 -23.82 19.41
CA GLU A 166 23.20 -24.38 19.33
C GLU A 166 22.29 -23.84 20.44
N ARG A 167 22.79 -23.79 21.69
CA ARG A 167 22.05 -23.27 22.85
C ARG A 167 21.55 -21.84 22.63
N PHE A 168 22.31 -21.02 21.90
CA PHE A 168 21.95 -19.65 21.58
C PHE A 168 21.38 -19.45 20.16
N ASN A 169 21.02 -20.54 19.46
CA ASN A 169 20.48 -20.54 18.10
C ASN A 169 21.39 -19.86 17.04
N ILE A 170 22.71 -19.91 17.24
CA ILE A 170 23.71 -19.41 16.28
C ILE A 170 23.95 -20.49 15.21
N THR A 171 23.19 -20.40 14.13
CA THR A 171 23.15 -21.44 13.08
C THR A 171 24.05 -21.12 11.88
N ARG A 172 24.45 -19.86 11.70
CA ARG A 172 25.26 -19.40 10.57
C ARG A 172 26.74 -19.37 10.91
N SER A 173 27.58 -19.96 10.06
CA SER A 173 29.04 -20.00 10.26
C SER A 173 29.68 -18.61 10.40
N GLU A 174 29.16 -17.62 9.66
CA GLU A 174 29.64 -16.23 9.71
C GLU A 174 29.40 -15.57 11.07
N GLU A 175 28.34 -15.97 11.79
CA GLU A 175 28.03 -15.47 13.13
C GLU A 175 28.92 -16.13 14.18
N LYS A 176 29.26 -17.42 13.99
CA LYS A 176 30.18 -18.15 14.87
C LYS A 176 31.58 -17.54 14.91
N LEU A 177 32.05 -16.95 13.80
CA LEU A 177 33.36 -16.28 13.71
C LEU A 177 33.48 -15.01 14.57
N ARG A 178 32.37 -14.52 15.15
CA ARG A 178 32.33 -13.32 15.99
C ARG A 178 32.57 -13.63 17.48
N PHE A 179 32.70 -14.89 17.85
CA PHE A 179 32.89 -15.41 19.20
C PHE A 179 34.28 -16.02 19.37
#